data_AF-A0A8J7ZQ94-F1
#
_entry.id   AF-A0A8J7ZQ94-F1
#
_cell.length_a   1.000
_cell.length_b   1.000
_cell.length_c   1.000
_cell.angle_alpha   90.00
_cell.angle_beta   90.00
_cell.angle_gamma   90.00
#
_symmetry.space_group_name_H-M   'P 1'
#
loop_
_entity.id
_entity.type
_entity.pdbx_description
1 polymer ?
#
loop_
_entity_poly.entity_id
_entity_poly.type
_entity_poly.pdbx_seq_one_letter_code
_entity_poly.pdbx_strand_id
1 'polypeptide(L)'
;MERWKVLNVAGVFVVLALVGGAAVQAGLVANPFVDDRDRATVTVTDGDGGNGTLAVVEAEVADTNQERYTGLSDHESLENGSGMLFVHDDENDRTYVMREMDFGIDIVFVAANRTITTIHEAPKPGPNEDGEQQRYGGVAKWVLEVPKGYTDAQGIEEGDRIEIEYGNGTANASENATVRINESERRFVNGWSP
;
A
#
# COMPACT_ATOMS: atom_id res chain seq x y z
N MET A 1 55.35 -9.22 19.64
CA MET A 1 54.54 -9.13 18.41
C MET A 1 53.15 -8.60 18.78
N GLU A 2 52.76 -7.52 18.11
CA GLU A 2 51.38 -7.10 17.77
C GLU A 2 50.31 -6.92 18.87
N ARG A 3 50.26 -5.74 19.52
CA ARG A 3 49.07 -5.28 20.28
C ARG A 3 48.56 -3.88 19.89
N TRP A 4 49.25 -3.16 19.00
CA TRP A 4 48.89 -1.77 18.62
C TRP A 4 47.96 -1.68 17.40
N LYS A 5 47.95 -2.68 16.49
CA LYS A 5 47.17 -2.59 15.24
C LYS A 5 45.65 -2.71 15.43
N VAL A 6 45.18 -3.30 16.53
CA VAL A 6 43.76 -3.62 16.73
C VAL A 6 42.93 -2.40 17.18
N LEU A 7 43.55 -1.43 17.85
CA LEU A 7 42.85 -0.24 18.39
C LEU A 7 42.41 0.77 17.32
N ASN A 8 43.10 0.85 16.18
CA ASN A 8 42.76 1.81 15.13
C ASN A 8 41.62 1.33 14.21
N VAL A 9 41.40 0.03 14.10
CA VAL A 9 40.38 -0.53 13.20
C VAL A 9 38.98 -0.36 13.81
N ALA A 10 38.81 -0.68 15.09
CA ALA A 10 37.54 -0.52 15.78
C ALA A 10 37.08 0.96 15.85
N GLY A 11 38.01 1.89 16.09
CA GLY A 11 37.70 3.32 16.11
C GLY A 11 37.22 3.87 14.75
N VAL A 12 37.79 3.38 13.64
CA VAL A 12 37.37 3.76 12.28
C VAL A 12 35.97 3.21 11.95
N PHE A 13 35.64 1.98 12.36
CA PHE A 13 34.30 1.43 12.17
C PHE A 13 33.22 2.17 12.96
N VAL A 14 33.51 2.57 14.20
CA VAL A 14 32.57 3.36 15.02
C VAL A 14 32.36 4.76 14.43
N VAL A 15 33.42 5.41 13.95
CA VAL A 15 33.29 6.73 13.29
C VAL A 15 32.54 6.63 11.96
N LEU A 16 32.80 5.59 11.15
CA LEU A 16 32.04 5.35 9.91
C LEU A 16 30.56 5.04 10.17
N ALA A 17 30.25 4.27 11.22
CA ALA A 17 28.87 4.00 11.62
C ALA A 17 28.14 5.27 12.10
N LEU A 18 28.81 6.15 12.84
CA LEU A 18 28.23 7.41 13.32
C LEU A 18 28.04 8.43 12.19
N VAL A 19 29.01 8.56 11.27
CA VAL A 19 28.89 9.44 10.10
C VAL A 19 27.84 8.91 9.13
N GLY A 20 27.78 7.59 8.93
CA GLY A 20 26.75 6.94 8.13
C GLY A 20 25.34 7.13 8.71
N GLY A 21 25.18 6.89 10.02
CA GLY A 21 23.90 7.09 10.72
C GLY A 21 23.42 8.54 10.70
N ALA A 22 24.33 9.51 10.86
CA ALA A 22 24.00 10.94 10.79
C ALA A 22 23.62 11.37 9.35
N ALA A 23 24.28 10.82 8.33
CA ALA A 23 23.96 11.13 6.94
C ALA A 23 22.58 10.57 6.51
N VAL A 24 22.18 9.42 7.06
CA VAL A 24 20.82 8.85 6.90
C VAL A 24 19.77 9.73 7.60
N GLN A 25 19.99 10.10 8.86
CA GLN A 25 19.08 11.01 9.60
C GLN A 25 18.94 12.39 8.94
N ALA A 26 19.99 12.88 8.29
CA ALA A 26 20.00 14.15 7.59
C ALA A 26 19.48 14.08 6.14
N GLY A 27 19.07 12.90 5.65
CA GLY A 27 18.53 12.72 4.30
C GLY A 27 19.56 12.85 3.17
N LEU A 28 20.87 12.81 3.48
CA LEU A 28 21.95 12.92 2.49
C LEU A 28 22.29 11.57 1.82
N VAL A 29 21.84 10.46 2.41
CA VAL A 29 22.01 9.10 1.91
C VAL A 29 20.67 8.38 2.03
N ALA A 30 20.19 7.78 0.94
CA ALA A 30 18.99 6.94 0.95
C ALA A 30 19.18 5.78 1.93
N ASN A 31 18.19 5.52 2.78
CA ASN A 31 18.26 4.44 3.76
C ASN A 31 18.04 3.10 3.06
N PRO A 32 19.05 2.21 2.96
CA PRO A 32 18.90 0.92 2.26
C PRO A 32 18.00 -0.09 3.00
N PHE A 33 17.39 0.32 4.12
CA PHE A 33 16.50 -0.50 4.96
C PHE A 33 15.02 -0.10 4.83
N VAL A 34 14.67 0.85 3.96
CA VAL A 34 13.29 1.19 3.63
C VAL A 34 13.07 0.71 2.19
N ASP A 35 12.32 -0.38 2.01
CA ASP A 35 11.93 -0.86 0.68
C ASP A 35 10.59 -0.17 0.34
N ASP A 36 10.57 0.77 -0.61
CA ASP A 36 9.33 1.48 -1.00
C ASP A 36 8.26 0.55 -1.64
N ARG A 37 8.57 -0.75 -1.78
CA ARG A 37 7.60 -1.82 -2.10
C ARG A 37 6.57 -2.04 -1.01
N ASP A 38 6.79 -1.49 0.19
CA ASP A 38 5.85 -1.54 1.30
C ASP A 38 4.57 -0.73 1.03
N ARG A 39 4.43 -0.07 -0.13
CA ARG A 39 3.20 0.62 -0.54
C ARG A 39 2.75 0.31 -1.97
N ALA A 40 1.44 0.40 -2.19
CA ALA A 40 0.83 0.30 -3.51
C ALA A 40 -0.38 1.24 -3.62
N THR A 41 -0.58 1.83 -4.78
CA THR A 41 -1.84 2.50 -5.13
C THR A 41 -2.78 1.47 -5.76
N VAL A 42 -3.94 1.28 -5.15
CA VAL A 42 -5.00 0.38 -5.63
C VAL A 42 -6.14 1.21 -6.21
N THR A 43 -6.37 1.11 -7.50
CA THR A 43 -7.49 1.78 -8.18
C THR A 43 -8.62 0.77 -8.37
N VAL A 44 -9.82 1.09 -7.92
CA VAL A 44 -11.03 0.26 -8.10
C VAL A 44 -11.87 0.83 -9.24
N THR A 45 -12.31 -0.03 -10.15
CA THR A 45 -13.09 0.31 -11.34
C THR A 45 -14.32 -0.57 -11.47
N ASP A 46 -15.40 -0.01 -11.98
CA ASP A 46 -16.64 -0.69 -12.30
C ASP A 46 -16.42 -1.92 -13.22
N GLY A 47 -16.93 -3.07 -12.79
CA GLY A 47 -16.83 -4.35 -13.49
C GLY A 47 -17.63 -4.45 -14.80
N ASP A 48 -18.66 -3.62 -14.98
CA ASP A 48 -19.60 -3.70 -16.12
C ASP A 48 -19.06 -3.08 -17.43
N GLY A 49 -17.77 -2.72 -17.47
CA GLY A 49 -17.12 -2.09 -18.63
C GLY A 49 -17.36 -0.59 -18.73
N GLY A 50 -17.96 0.02 -17.70
CA GLY A 50 -17.86 1.44 -17.44
C GLY A 50 -16.42 1.80 -17.12
N ASN A 51 -15.83 2.77 -17.79
CA ASN A 51 -14.46 3.23 -17.50
C ASN A 51 -14.44 4.17 -16.26
N GLY A 52 -15.32 3.92 -15.30
CA GLY A 52 -15.52 4.72 -14.10
C GLY A 52 -14.62 4.23 -12.97
N THR A 53 -13.69 5.09 -12.54
CA THR A 53 -12.97 4.89 -11.28
C THR A 53 -13.94 5.09 -10.12
N LEU A 54 -14.10 4.07 -9.28
CA LEU A 54 -14.92 4.11 -8.07
C LEU A 54 -14.12 4.66 -6.89
N ALA A 55 -12.87 4.21 -6.75
CA ALA A 55 -12.02 4.56 -5.63
C ALA A 55 -10.53 4.48 -5.98
N VAL A 56 -9.71 5.20 -5.22
CA VAL A 56 -8.25 5.07 -5.19
C VAL A 56 -7.85 4.93 -3.72
N VAL A 57 -7.11 3.87 -3.42
CA VAL A 57 -6.65 3.51 -2.08
C VAL A 57 -5.14 3.45 -2.04
N GLU A 58 -4.53 4.24 -1.17
CA GLU A 58 -3.11 4.16 -0.86
C GLU A 58 -2.90 3.07 0.19
N ALA A 59 -2.37 1.92 -0.22
CA ALA A 59 -2.29 0.73 0.60
C ALA A 59 -0.85 0.44 1.06
N GLU A 60 -0.68 0.07 2.33
CA GLU A 60 0.52 -0.63 2.79
C GLU A 60 0.51 -2.07 2.26
N VAL A 61 1.65 -2.63 1.89
CA VAL A 61 1.74 -3.96 1.28
C VAL A 61 2.23 -4.97 2.31
N ALA A 62 1.46 -6.06 2.47
CA ALA A 62 1.83 -7.21 3.28
C ALA A 62 2.06 -8.43 2.37
N ASP A 63 3.32 -8.71 2.04
CA ASP A 63 3.70 -9.79 1.10
C ASP A 63 4.49 -10.94 1.76
N THR A 64 4.95 -10.75 3.00
CA THR A 64 5.54 -11.81 3.81
C THR A 64 4.52 -12.46 4.74
N ASN A 65 4.82 -13.69 5.19
CA ASN A 65 3.97 -14.37 6.18
C ASN A 65 3.83 -13.58 7.49
N GLN A 66 4.88 -12.87 7.90
CA GLN A 66 4.86 -12.12 9.15
C GLN A 66 3.99 -10.87 9.02
N GLU A 67 4.17 -10.08 7.95
CA GLU A 67 3.33 -8.90 7.69
C GLU A 67 1.87 -9.30 7.53
N ARG A 68 1.59 -10.38 6.80
CA ARG A 68 0.20 -10.88 6.67
C ARG A 68 -0.38 -11.38 7.98
N TYR A 69 0.43 -11.91 8.89
CA TYR A 69 -0.03 -12.37 10.19
C TYR A 69 -0.32 -11.22 11.15
N THR A 70 0.51 -10.16 11.11
CA THR A 70 0.30 -8.94 11.88
C THR A 70 -0.88 -8.13 11.32
N GLY A 71 -0.94 -7.93 10.01
CA GLY A 71 -1.99 -7.14 9.36
C GLY A 71 -2.15 -5.76 9.99
N LEU A 72 -3.39 -5.34 10.19
CA LEU A 72 -3.74 -4.07 10.83
C LEU A 72 -3.76 -4.10 12.37
N SER A 73 -3.40 -5.22 13.03
CA SER A 73 -3.48 -5.34 14.50
C SER A 73 -2.58 -4.35 15.26
N ASP A 74 -1.50 -3.87 14.63
CA ASP A 74 -0.60 -2.86 15.21
C ASP A 74 -1.05 -1.41 14.92
N HIS A 75 -2.21 -1.22 14.28
CA HIS A 75 -2.77 0.09 13.95
C HIS A 75 -3.89 0.49 14.92
N GLU A 76 -3.92 1.76 15.32
CA GLU A 76 -5.02 2.31 16.13
C GLU A 76 -6.22 2.75 15.29
N SER A 77 -5.99 3.04 14.00
CA SER A 77 -7.02 3.50 13.05
C SER A 77 -6.53 3.39 11.60
N LEU A 78 -7.46 3.56 10.66
CA LEU A 78 -7.18 3.63 9.23
C LEU A 78 -7.92 4.84 8.62
N GLU A 79 -7.20 5.69 7.91
CA GLU A 79 -7.78 6.87 7.26
C GLU A 79 -8.58 6.49 6.00
N ASN A 80 -9.59 7.29 5.66
CA ASN A 80 -10.33 7.10 4.41
C ASN A 80 -9.39 7.25 3.21
N GLY A 81 -9.48 6.32 2.25
CA GLY A 81 -8.57 6.28 1.10
C GLY A 81 -7.21 5.66 1.41
N SER A 82 -7.01 5.14 2.63
CA SER A 82 -5.87 4.29 2.97
C SER A 82 -6.32 2.85 3.18
N GLY A 83 -5.39 1.90 3.05
CA GLY A 83 -5.67 0.48 3.24
C GLY A 83 -4.44 -0.37 3.50
N MET A 84 -4.67 -1.68 3.56
CA MET A 84 -3.60 -2.67 3.53
C MET A 84 -3.89 -3.71 2.44
N LEU A 85 -2.92 -3.91 1.54
CA LEU A 85 -2.97 -4.87 0.45
C LEU A 85 -2.13 -6.09 0.82
N PHE A 86 -2.80 -7.20 1.02
CA PHE A 86 -2.16 -8.49 1.24
C PHE A 86 -1.95 -9.19 -0.09
N VAL A 87 -0.70 -9.54 -0.39
CA VAL A 87 -0.31 -10.21 -1.64
C VAL A 87 -0.05 -11.69 -1.34
N HIS A 88 -0.66 -12.58 -2.11
CA HIS A 88 -0.40 -14.02 -2.05
C HIS A 88 0.20 -14.53 -3.37
N ASP A 89 0.98 -15.61 -3.29
CA ASP A 89 1.65 -16.20 -4.45
C ASP A 89 0.65 -16.78 -5.47
N ASP A 90 -0.40 -17.43 -4.96
CA ASP A 90 -1.44 -18.12 -5.71
C ASP A 90 -2.86 -17.62 -5.35
N GLU A 91 -3.81 -17.84 -6.25
CA GLU A 91 -5.23 -17.70 -5.94
C GLU A 91 -5.71 -18.94 -5.20
N ASN A 92 -6.32 -18.75 -4.03
CA ASN A 92 -6.82 -19.84 -3.21
C ASN A 92 -7.94 -19.36 -2.27
N ASP A 93 -8.57 -20.28 -1.54
CA ASP A 93 -9.43 -19.92 -0.41
C ASP A 93 -8.58 -19.29 0.71
N ARG A 94 -8.82 -18.01 1.00
CA ARG A 94 -8.16 -17.26 2.06
C ARG A 94 -9.15 -17.02 3.21
N THR A 95 -8.64 -16.97 4.43
CA THR A 95 -9.43 -16.61 5.61
C THR A 95 -8.69 -15.57 6.43
N TYR A 96 -9.38 -14.47 6.71
CA TYR A 96 -8.89 -13.36 7.51
C TYR A 96 -9.62 -13.32 8.84
N VAL A 97 -8.93 -12.81 9.87
CA VAL A 97 -9.44 -12.70 11.23
C VAL A 97 -9.26 -11.30 11.77
N MET A 98 -10.18 -10.86 12.63
CA MET A 98 -10.11 -9.56 13.30
C MET A 98 -9.27 -9.62 14.59
N ARG A 99 -8.20 -10.42 14.60
CA ARG A 99 -7.39 -10.65 15.82
C ARG A 99 -6.84 -9.32 16.34
N GLU A 100 -7.07 -9.06 17.62
CA GLU A 100 -6.51 -7.91 18.35
C GLU A 100 -6.76 -6.56 17.64
N MET A 101 -7.83 -6.46 16.85
CA MET A 101 -8.17 -5.24 16.12
C MET A 101 -8.90 -4.22 17.00
N ASP A 102 -8.54 -2.95 16.86
CA ASP A 102 -9.18 -1.85 17.61
C ASP A 102 -10.32 -1.15 16.84
N PHE A 103 -10.43 -1.40 15.53
CA PHE A 103 -11.42 -0.82 14.64
C PHE A 103 -11.97 -1.85 13.65
N GLY A 104 -13.11 -1.54 13.04
CA GLY A 104 -13.70 -2.40 12.01
C GLY A 104 -13.15 -2.04 10.63
N ILE A 105 -13.19 -3.00 9.72
CA ILE A 105 -12.70 -2.87 8.34
C ILE A 105 -13.67 -3.53 7.36
N ASP A 106 -13.59 -3.15 6.10
CA ASP A 106 -14.10 -3.98 5.00
C ASP A 106 -12.94 -4.84 4.48
N ILE A 107 -13.22 -6.11 4.22
CA ILE A 107 -12.26 -7.09 3.73
C ILE A 107 -12.67 -7.47 2.30
N VAL A 108 -11.88 -7.02 1.32
CA VAL A 108 -12.16 -7.18 -0.11
C VAL A 108 -11.26 -8.28 -0.69
N PHE A 109 -11.84 -9.41 -1.03
CA PHE A 109 -11.15 -10.55 -1.65
C PHE A 109 -11.10 -10.37 -3.17
N VAL A 110 -9.93 -10.60 -3.76
CA VAL A 110 -9.68 -10.33 -5.19
C VAL A 110 -8.96 -11.49 -5.86
N ALA A 111 -9.55 -12.00 -6.94
CA ALA A 111 -9.02 -13.07 -7.78
C ALA A 111 -7.78 -12.62 -8.58
N ALA A 112 -7.02 -13.59 -9.10
CA ALA A 112 -5.84 -13.42 -9.95
C ALA A 112 -6.11 -12.64 -11.25
N ASN A 113 -7.35 -12.67 -11.74
CA ASN A 113 -7.81 -11.87 -12.89
C ASN A 113 -8.18 -10.41 -12.50
N ARG A 114 -7.90 -10.02 -11.25
CA ARG A 114 -8.17 -8.73 -10.62
C ARG A 114 -9.64 -8.40 -10.36
N THR A 115 -10.52 -9.40 -10.41
CA THR A 115 -11.94 -9.23 -10.07
C THR A 115 -12.15 -9.39 -8.57
N ILE A 116 -12.93 -8.50 -7.96
CA ILE A 116 -13.42 -8.62 -6.59
C ILE A 116 -14.39 -9.80 -6.52
N THR A 117 -14.07 -10.79 -5.71
CA THR A 117 -14.82 -12.04 -5.57
C THR A 117 -15.76 -12.04 -4.38
N THR A 118 -15.39 -11.34 -3.31
CA THR A 118 -16.16 -11.31 -2.07
C THR A 118 -15.82 -10.05 -1.28
N ILE A 119 -16.83 -9.40 -0.69
CA ILE A 119 -16.64 -8.30 0.25
C ILE A 119 -17.28 -8.68 1.58
N HIS A 120 -16.55 -8.50 2.68
CA HIS A 120 -17.10 -8.65 4.03
C HIS A 120 -16.96 -7.35 4.79
N GLU A 121 -18.02 -6.92 5.47
CA GLU A 121 -17.94 -5.86 6.46
C GLU A 121 -17.67 -6.48 7.84
N ALA A 122 -16.47 -6.26 8.38
CA ALA A 122 -16.00 -6.86 9.63
C ALA A 122 -16.03 -5.84 10.78
N PRO A 123 -16.94 -5.98 11.76
CA PRO A 123 -16.88 -5.16 12.97
C PRO A 123 -15.64 -5.49 13.80
N LYS A 124 -15.22 -4.54 14.64
CA LYS A 124 -14.16 -4.80 15.62
C LYS A 124 -14.60 -5.86 16.65
N PRO A 125 -13.66 -6.57 17.29
CA PRO A 125 -13.90 -7.42 18.46
C PRO A 125 -14.79 -6.76 19.52
N GLY A 126 -15.72 -7.55 20.07
CA GLY A 126 -16.56 -7.14 21.17
C GLY A 126 -15.77 -6.99 22.49
N PRO A 127 -16.38 -6.43 23.54
CA PRO A 127 -15.74 -6.34 24.84
C PRO A 127 -15.34 -7.73 25.37
N ASN A 128 -14.05 -7.90 25.71
CA ASN A 128 -13.45 -9.16 26.16
C ASN A 128 -13.35 -10.25 25.06
N GLU A 129 -13.40 -9.88 23.78
CA GLU A 129 -13.09 -10.76 22.66
C GLU A 129 -11.73 -10.38 22.07
N ASP A 130 -10.98 -11.39 21.61
CA ASP A 130 -9.70 -11.22 20.93
C ASP A 130 -9.82 -11.22 19.40
N GLY A 131 -11.01 -11.47 18.85
CA GLY A 131 -11.27 -11.49 17.41
C GLY A 131 -10.89 -12.78 16.66
N GLU A 132 -10.28 -13.77 17.31
CA GLU A 132 -9.82 -15.02 16.66
C GLU A 132 -10.95 -15.91 16.10
N GLN A 133 -12.17 -15.69 16.60
CA GLN A 133 -13.39 -16.37 16.14
C GLN A 133 -14.09 -15.65 15.00
N GLN A 134 -13.74 -14.39 14.72
CA GLN A 134 -14.32 -13.60 13.63
C GLN A 134 -13.57 -13.90 12.35
N ARG A 135 -14.05 -14.89 11.60
CA ARG A 135 -13.39 -15.45 10.40
C ARG A 135 -14.18 -15.08 9.15
N TYR A 136 -13.50 -14.44 8.20
CA TYR A 136 -14.06 -14.01 6.93
C TYR A 136 -13.30 -14.70 5.80
N GLY A 137 -14.02 -15.38 4.92
CA GLY A 137 -13.45 -16.23 3.88
C GLY A 137 -13.85 -15.80 2.47
N GLY A 138 -12.95 -16.00 1.52
CA GLY A 138 -13.18 -15.74 0.10
C GLY A 138 -12.04 -16.26 -0.77
N VAL A 139 -12.29 -16.39 -2.08
CA VAL A 139 -11.28 -16.81 -3.05
C VAL A 139 -10.45 -15.59 -3.43
N ALA A 140 -9.14 -15.62 -3.15
CA ALA A 140 -8.27 -14.48 -3.36
C ALA A 140 -6.84 -14.85 -3.73
N LYS A 141 -6.29 -14.08 -4.66
CA LYS A 141 -4.85 -13.85 -4.80
C LYS A 141 -4.41 -12.58 -4.05
N TRP A 142 -5.27 -11.57 -4.00
CA TRP A 142 -5.07 -10.35 -3.21
C TRP A 142 -6.22 -10.14 -2.25
N VAL A 143 -5.93 -9.56 -1.10
CA VAL A 143 -6.96 -9.07 -0.16
C VAL A 143 -6.65 -7.62 0.13
N LEU A 144 -7.65 -6.74 -0.02
CA LEU A 144 -7.54 -5.33 0.33
C LEU A 144 -8.41 -5.07 1.57
N GLU A 145 -7.80 -4.56 2.62
CA GLU A 145 -8.48 -4.08 3.82
C GLU A 145 -8.59 -2.55 3.77
N VAL A 146 -9.80 -2.03 3.99
CA VAL A 146 -10.13 -0.59 3.99
C VAL A 146 -11.01 -0.26 5.20
N PRO A 147 -11.20 1.01 5.58
CA PRO A 147 -12.06 1.36 6.71
C PRO A 147 -13.48 0.78 6.55
N LYS A 148 -14.11 0.37 7.66
CA LYS A 148 -15.46 -0.20 7.64
C LYS A 148 -16.48 0.72 6.96
N GLY A 149 -17.27 0.16 6.04
CA GLY A 149 -18.29 0.86 5.27
C GLY A 149 -17.73 1.72 4.13
N TYR A 150 -16.42 1.64 3.84
CA TYR A 150 -15.80 2.33 2.72
C TYR A 150 -16.30 1.77 1.39
N THR A 151 -16.46 0.45 1.26
CA THR A 151 -16.95 -0.16 0.00
C THR A 151 -18.34 0.32 -0.34
N ASP A 152 -19.25 0.32 0.64
CA ASP A 152 -20.62 0.82 0.48
C ASP A 152 -20.65 2.31 0.13
N ALA A 153 -19.80 3.12 0.77
CA ALA A 153 -19.72 4.56 0.53
C ALA A 153 -19.20 4.91 -0.87
N GLN A 154 -18.34 4.07 -1.45
CA GLN A 154 -17.79 4.24 -2.81
C GLN A 154 -18.60 3.48 -3.88
N GLY A 155 -19.59 2.68 -3.48
CA GLY A 155 -20.36 1.84 -4.40
C GLY A 155 -19.55 0.71 -5.02
N ILE A 156 -18.59 0.16 -4.27
CA ILE A 156 -17.76 -0.96 -4.67
C ILE A 156 -18.52 -2.26 -4.39
N GLU A 157 -18.65 -3.11 -5.41
CA GLU A 157 -19.42 -4.35 -5.37
C GLU A 157 -18.61 -5.56 -5.86
N GLU A 158 -19.10 -6.77 -5.59
CA GLU A 158 -18.54 -7.99 -6.19
C GLU A 158 -18.67 -7.95 -7.72
N GLY A 159 -17.61 -8.32 -8.44
CA GLY A 159 -17.52 -8.20 -9.89
C GLY A 159 -16.71 -7.00 -10.38
N ASP A 160 -16.55 -5.97 -9.55
CA ASP A 160 -15.64 -4.85 -9.81
C ASP A 160 -14.19 -5.33 -9.94
N ARG A 161 -13.34 -4.45 -10.48
CA ARG A 161 -11.93 -4.77 -10.73
C ARG A 161 -11.00 -3.83 -10.02
N ILE A 162 -9.81 -4.32 -9.72
CA ILE A 162 -8.74 -3.48 -9.21
C ILE A 162 -7.58 -3.39 -10.21
N GLU A 163 -6.84 -2.30 -10.15
CA GLU A 163 -5.49 -2.16 -10.67
C GLU A 163 -4.55 -1.83 -9.52
N ILE A 164 -3.37 -2.45 -9.52
CA ILE A 164 -2.37 -2.30 -8.46
C ILE A 164 -1.11 -1.73 -9.09
N GLU A 165 -0.71 -0.56 -8.60
CA GLU A 165 0.57 0.08 -8.92
C GLU A 165 1.45 0.05 -7.67
N TYR A 166 2.49 -0.79 -7.67
CA TYR A 166 3.43 -0.84 -6.55
C TYR A 166 4.35 0.39 -6.57
N GLY A 167 4.61 0.94 -5.38
CA GLY A 167 5.55 2.03 -5.19
C GLY A 167 6.93 1.65 -5.71
N ASN A 168 7.38 2.34 -6.76
CA ASN A 168 8.76 2.28 -7.22
C ASN A 168 9.47 3.44 -6.52
N GLY A 169 10.37 3.17 -5.58
CA GLY A 169 11.02 4.21 -4.79
C GLY A 169 11.62 5.34 -5.63
N THR A 170 10.88 6.45 -5.73
CA THR A 170 11.37 7.76 -6.16
C THR A 170 10.66 8.85 -5.38
N ALA A 171 10.97 8.95 -4.10
CA ALA A 171 10.97 10.25 -3.42
C ALA A 171 12.08 11.12 -4.04
N ASN A 172 11.84 11.66 -5.24
CA ASN A 172 12.45 12.87 -5.82
C ASN A 172 12.03 13.01 -7.29
N ALA A 173 10.82 13.52 -7.53
CA ALA A 173 10.44 14.08 -8.83
C ALA A 173 9.47 15.26 -8.71
N SER A 174 9.50 16.02 -7.60
CA SER A 174 8.80 17.31 -7.50
C SER A 174 9.71 18.54 -7.70
N GLU A 175 11.01 18.38 -7.97
CA GLU A 175 11.88 19.45 -8.50
C GLU A 175 12.10 19.32 -10.03
N ASN A 176 11.02 19.19 -10.80
CA ASN A 176 10.94 19.75 -12.16
C ASN A 176 9.54 19.61 -12.77
N ALA A 177 8.54 20.18 -12.11
CA ALA A 177 7.32 20.58 -12.82
C ALA A 177 7.58 21.85 -13.65
N THR A 178 8.56 21.83 -14.56
CA THR A 178 8.51 22.71 -15.73
C THR A 178 7.60 22.05 -16.74
N VAL A 179 6.32 22.41 -16.66
CA VAL A 179 5.32 22.13 -17.68
C VAL A 179 5.82 22.69 -19.00
N ARG A 180 6.40 21.83 -19.85
CA ARG A 180 6.56 22.14 -21.28
C ARG A 180 5.21 21.89 -21.93
N ILE A 181 4.43 22.96 -22.05
CA ILE A 181 3.26 22.96 -22.91
C ILE A 181 3.77 22.72 -24.33
N ASN A 182 3.43 21.57 -24.92
CA ASN A 182 3.74 21.27 -26.30
C ASN A 182 3.02 22.26 -27.21
N GLU A 183 3.80 22.97 -28.02
CA GLU A 183 3.36 24.03 -28.93
C GLU A 183 2.56 23.52 -30.16
N SER A 184 2.09 22.27 -30.13
CA SER A 184 1.38 21.61 -31.23
C SER A 184 -0.14 21.80 -31.22
N GLU A 185 -0.74 22.38 -30.18
CA GLU A 185 -2.19 22.66 -30.13
C GLU A 185 -2.56 24.12 -30.47
N ARG A 186 -1.60 24.98 -30.82
CA ARG A 186 -1.88 26.36 -31.27
C ARG A 186 -2.20 26.50 -32.76
N ARG A 187 -2.55 25.43 -33.47
CA ARG A 187 -2.82 25.44 -34.92
C ARG A 187 -4.28 25.24 -35.32
N PHE A 188 -5.26 25.57 -34.47
CA PHE A 188 -6.66 25.61 -34.92
C PHE A 188 -7.46 26.84 -34.47
N VAL A 189 -6.77 27.88 -34.00
CA VAL A 189 -7.38 29.18 -33.71
C VAL A 189 -6.43 30.27 -34.18
N ASN A 190 -6.47 30.57 -35.48
CA ASN A 190 -6.34 31.92 -36.02
C ASN A 190 -6.47 31.91 -37.56
N GLY A 191 -7.60 32.42 -38.05
CA GLY A 191 -7.60 33.29 -39.22
C GLY A 191 -8.28 32.76 -40.47
N TRP A 192 -9.51 33.20 -40.72
CA TRP A 192 -9.77 33.96 -41.94
C TRP A 192 -10.98 34.90 -41.80
N SER A 193 -10.70 36.21 -41.86
CA SER A 193 -11.59 37.25 -42.40
C SER A 193 -11.40 37.28 -43.92
N PRO A 194 -12.44 37.69 -44.66
CA PRO A 194 -12.49 39.07 -45.13
C PRO A 194 -13.58 39.91 -44.46
#